data_AF-A0A3N5LJQ1-F1
#
_entry.id   AF-A0A3N5LJQ1-F1
#
_cell.length_a   1.000
_cell.length_b   1.000
_cell.length_c   1.000
_cell.angle_alpha   90.00
_cell.angle_beta   90.00
_cell.angle_gamma   90.00
#
_symmetry.space_group_name_H-M   'P 1'
#
loop_
_entity.id
_entity.type
_entity.pdbx_description
1 polymer ?
#
loop_
_entity_poly.entity_id
_entity_poly.type
_entity_poly.pdbx_seq_one_letter_code
_entity_poly.pdbx_strand_id
1 'polypeptide(L)'
;DEAIRYGDEAVTVAQAVRFPQMEVHAAVTAGTARFFLRDPAGRSQVEAAVRLGREQNLGEFAARALNNLGLLSLWRGRPVQALDEFERLVEYTQARELDAWYIAAIATRATLSVIHGRWDQADLDLEVVMGQRTCRQTEIETLNTAAILRARRGDPGAADLVEDALSSVESFDDYEASVTACALAMEAAWIGLIPLEEAEFRYRAMLRSPVLATDNSGRGVLGYWASRLGLEPPEGRIPGPAGMEWDGRVAEASQSWEERGYPIEAAVTKAMLPDANLDAVFSGLSRLGADGVIRGLRRELQRRGVARIPRGQRQTTRRNPSGLTERQAEVLSLMVSGLSNAAIAEKLFISEKTASHHVSAVLAKLNVSSRLQAVALVNSAGWPDQRGLN
;
A
#
# COMPACT_ATOMS: atom_id res chain seq x y z
N ASP A 1 -26.68 7.09 20.14
CA ASP A 1 -28.14 6.93 20.31
C ASP A 1 -28.95 8.10 19.76
N GLU A 2 -28.73 9.34 20.18
CA GLU A 2 -29.51 10.49 19.68
C GLU A 2 -29.43 10.69 18.17
N ALA A 3 -28.22 10.60 17.58
CA ALA A 3 -28.03 10.69 16.14
C ALA A 3 -28.80 9.61 15.36
N ILE A 4 -28.95 8.41 15.93
CA ILE A 4 -29.70 7.30 15.33
C ILE A 4 -31.18 7.61 15.40
N ARG A 5 -31.68 8.01 16.58
CA ARG A 5 -33.10 8.34 16.77
C ARG A 5 -33.55 9.46 15.83
N TYR A 6 -32.84 10.59 15.81
CA TYR A 6 -33.18 11.71 14.92
C TYR A 6 -33.01 11.35 13.44
N GLY A 7 -32.02 10.51 13.11
CA GLY A 7 -31.85 10.01 11.76
C GLY A 7 -33.03 9.13 11.30
N ASP A 8 -33.52 8.24 12.14
CA ASP A 8 -34.68 7.38 11.83
C ASP A 8 -35.99 8.17 11.75
N GLU A 9 -36.17 9.15 12.64
CA GLU A 9 -37.29 10.09 12.58
C GLU A 9 -37.26 10.86 11.24
N ALA A 10 -36.08 11.35 10.84
CA ALA A 10 -35.92 12.05 9.56
C ALA A 10 -36.18 11.13 8.35
N VAL A 11 -35.76 9.86 8.38
CA VAL A 11 -36.11 8.87 7.35
C VAL A 11 -37.63 8.69 7.25
N THR A 12 -38.29 8.51 8.40
CA THR A 12 -39.76 8.31 8.47
C THR A 12 -40.50 9.52 7.90
N VAL A 13 -40.09 10.74 8.28
CA VAL A 13 -40.69 11.97 7.77
C VAL A 13 -40.45 12.10 6.26
N ALA A 14 -39.21 11.86 5.79
CA ALA A 14 -38.86 11.94 4.38
C ALA A 14 -39.69 10.99 3.51
N GLN A 15 -39.94 9.76 3.99
CA GLN A 15 -40.81 8.79 3.32
C GLN A 15 -42.26 9.27 3.26
N ALA A 16 -42.79 9.81 4.38
CA ALA A 16 -44.16 10.31 4.45
C ALA A 16 -44.41 11.46 3.47
N VAL A 17 -43.43 12.36 3.30
CA VAL A 17 -43.52 13.49 2.36
C VAL A 17 -42.97 13.18 0.96
N ARG A 18 -42.53 11.92 0.70
CA ARG A 18 -41.93 11.47 -0.56
C ARG A 18 -40.74 12.32 -1.02
N PHE A 19 -39.80 12.58 -0.10
CA PHE A 19 -38.59 13.36 -0.35
C PHE A 19 -37.33 12.47 -0.29
N PRO A 20 -37.02 11.73 -1.37
CA PRO A 20 -36.01 10.66 -1.34
C PRO A 20 -34.57 11.16 -1.14
N GLN A 21 -34.28 12.42 -1.47
CA GLN A 21 -32.98 13.05 -1.16
C GLN A 21 -32.70 13.04 0.35
N MET A 22 -33.69 13.45 1.16
CA MET A 22 -33.56 13.47 2.61
C MET A 22 -33.58 12.07 3.19
N GLU A 23 -34.34 11.15 2.61
CA GLU A 23 -34.34 9.74 3.01
C GLU A 23 -32.94 9.13 2.88
N VAL A 24 -32.28 9.27 1.72
CA VAL A 24 -30.91 8.77 1.52
C VAL A 24 -29.95 9.47 2.49
N HIS A 25 -30.02 10.80 2.62
CA HIS A 25 -29.12 11.55 3.50
C HIS A 25 -29.22 11.12 4.97
N ALA A 26 -30.44 11.03 5.49
CA ALA A 26 -30.70 10.64 6.87
C ALA A 26 -30.35 9.18 7.13
N ALA A 27 -30.67 8.28 6.18
CA ALA A 27 -30.35 6.86 6.28
C ALA A 27 -28.84 6.61 6.33
N VAL A 28 -28.05 7.35 5.52
CA VAL A 28 -26.58 7.26 5.59
C VAL A 28 -26.08 7.69 6.96
N THR A 29 -26.52 8.84 7.47
CA THR A 29 -26.08 9.36 8.78
C THR A 29 -26.43 8.42 9.93
N ALA A 30 -27.67 7.92 9.98
CA ALA A 30 -28.13 6.96 10.99
C ALA A 30 -27.39 5.62 10.88
N GLY A 31 -27.19 5.12 9.65
CA GLY A 31 -26.47 3.88 9.37
C GLY A 31 -25.00 3.95 9.79
N THR A 32 -24.32 5.06 9.51
CA THR A 32 -22.94 5.30 9.97
C THR A 32 -22.88 5.38 11.50
N ALA A 33 -23.81 6.08 12.16
CA ALA A 33 -23.85 6.13 13.63
C ALA A 33 -24.06 4.74 14.27
N ARG A 34 -24.98 3.94 13.72
CA ARG A 34 -25.19 2.53 14.10
C ARG A 34 -23.92 1.71 13.97
N PHE A 35 -23.20 1.88 12.87
CA PHE A 35 -21.97 1.16 12.63
C PHE A 35 -20.91 1.40 13.71
N PHE A 36 -20.76 2.65 14.17
CA PHE A 36 -19.84 3.01 15.27
C PHE A 36 -20.26 2.40 16.61
N LEU A 37 -21.56 2.23 16.84
CA LEU A 37 -22.10 1.48 17.98
C LEU A 37 -22.07 -0.04 17.80
N ARG A 38 -21.44 -0.53 16.72
CA ARG A 38 -21.34 -1.95 16.36
C ARG A 38 -22.68 -2.64 16.13
N ASP A 39 -23.71 -1.88 15.79
CA ASP A 39 -24.99 -2.43 15.34
C ASP A 39 -24.83 -2.98 13.91
N PRO A 40 -25.09 -4.29 13.68
CA PRO A 40 -24.99 -4.89 12.35
C PRO A 40 -25.95 -4.27 11.32
N ALA A 41 -27.04 -3.64 11.74
CA ALA A 41 -27.98 -2.98 10.85
C ALA A 41 -27.40 -1.73 10.16
N GLY A 42 -26.36 -1.12 10.75
CA GLY A 42 -25.81 0.15 10.25
C GLY A 42 -25.32 0.05 8.80
N ARG A 43 -24.57 -1.01 8.47
CA ARG A 43 -24.08 -1.24 7.11
C ARG A 43 -25.23 -1.51 6.13
N SER A 44 -26.15 -2.40 6.49
CA SER A 44 -27.31 -2.75 5.66
C SER A 44 -28.17 -1.53 5.33
N GLN A 45 -28.28 -0.58 6.25
CA GLN A 45 -28.98 0.68 6.05
C GLN A 45 -28.26 1.58 5.03
N VAL A 46 -26.93 1.72 5.11
CA VAL A 46 -26.16 2.48 4.10
C VAL A 46 -26.26 1.81 2.73
N GLU A 47 -26.22 0.47 2.65
CA GLU A 47 -26.41 -0.27 1.40
C GLU A 47 -27.81 -0.06 0.80
N ALA A 48 -28.85 0.03 1.64
CA ALA A 48 -30.20 0.38 1.21
C ALA A 48 -30.27 1.82 0.67
N ALA A 49 -29.60 2.76 1.33
CA ALA A 49 -29.50 4.16 0.88
C ALA A 49 -28.79 4.28 -0.48
N VAL A 50 -27.74 3.47 -0.72
CA VAL A 50 -27.09 3.36 -2.04
C VAL A 50 -28.08 2.90 -3.11
N ARG A 51 -28.85 1.83 -2.85
CA ARG A 51 -29.84 1.31 -3.80
C ARG A 51 -30.90 2.36 -4.12
N LEU A 52 -31.50 2.96 -3.10
CA LEU A 52 -32.51 4.01 -3.25
C LEU A 52 -31.97 5.19 -4.05
N GLY A 53 -30.78 5.68 -3.72
CA GLY A 53 -30.15 6.79 -4.43
C GLY A 53 -29.92 6.49 -5.91
N ARG A 54 -29.52 5.26 -6.26
CA ARG A 54 -29.33 4.84 -7.65
C ARG A 54 -30.66 4.67 -8.41
N GLU A 55 -31.64 4.02 -7.79
CA GLU A 55 -32.96 3.79 -8.38
C GLU A 55 -33.71 5.08 -8.66
N GLN A 56 -33.58 6.07 -7.77
CA GLN A 56 -34.18 7.40 -7.91
C GLN A 56 -33.30 8.39 -8.71
N ASN A 57 -32.17 7.93 -9.26
CA ASN A 57 -31.18 8.73 -9.99
C ASN A 57 -30.69 9.98 -9.23
N LEU A 58 -30.51 9.86 -7.92
CA LEU A 58 -30.03 10.91 -7.03
C LEU A 58 -28.49 10.91 -7.00
N GLY A 59 -27.88 11.45 -8.07
CA GLY A 59 -26.43 11.48 -8.31
C GLY A 59 -25.56 11.64 -7.05
N GLU A 60 -25.54 12.85 -6.48
CA GLU A 60 -24.68 13.18 -5.33
C GLU A 60 -25.03 12.41 -4.04
N PHE A 61 -26.31 12.11 -3.83
CA PHE A 61 -26.76 11.38 -2.62
C PHE A 61 -26.30 9.91 -2.66
N ALA A 62 -26.38 9.27 -3.82
CA ALA A 62 -25.84 7.94 -4.02
C ALA A 62 -24.30 7.92 -3.94
N ALA A 63 -23.62 8.95 -4.47
CA ALA A 63 -22.17 9.09 -4.34
C ALA A 63 -21.74 9.19 -2.86
N ARG A 64 -22.42 10.03 -2.07
CA ARG A 64 -22.21 10.11 -0.61
C ARG A 64 -22.42 8.76 0.08
N ALA A 65 -23.48 8.03 -0.26
CA ALA A 65 -23.78 6.74 0.33
C ALA A 65 -22.71 5.68 -0.01
N LEU A 66 -22.25 5.66 -1.27
CA LEU A 66 -21.15 4.80 -1.73
C LEU A 66 -19.83 5.14 -1.01
N ASN A 67 -19.50 6.42 -0.88
CA ASN A 67 -18.34 6.89 -0.13
C ASN A 67 -18.38 6.41 1.33
N ASN A 68 -19.53 6.57 2.00
CA ASN A 68 -19.68 6.10 3.37
C ASN A 68 -19.50 4.59 3.47
N LEU A 69 -20.04 3.81 2.53
CA LEU A 69 -19.85 2.36 2.53
C LEU A 69 -18.36 1.96 2.49
N GLY A 70 -17.59 2.61 1.62
CA GLY A 70 -16.12 2.49 1.55
C GLY A 70 -15.43 2.80 2.87
N LEU A 71 -15.77 3.94 3.48
CA LEU A 71 -15.23 4.34 4.79
C LEU A 71 -15.58 3.34 5.90
N LEU A 72 -16.80 2.79 5.92
CA LEU A 72 -17.19 1.77 6.90
C LEU A 72 -16.30 0.51 6.77
N SER A 73 -15.96 0.10 5.55
CA SER A 73 -15.04 -1.02 5.33
C SER A 73 -13.62 -0.70 5.83
N LEU A 74 -13.13 0.53 5.62
CA LEU A 74 -11.84 0.98 6.16
C LEU A 74 -11.81 0.95 7.68
N TRP A 75 -12.83 1.49 8.34
CA TRP A 75 -12.90 1.53 9.80
C TRP A 75 -13.08 0.14 10.44
N ARG A 76 -13.51 -0.89 9.70
CA ARG A 76 -13.44 -2.30 10.16
C ARG A 76 -12.10 -2.97 9.87
N GLY A 77 -11.12 -2.26 9.30
CA GLY A 77 -9.83 -2.83 8.91
C GLY A 77 -9.96 -3.83 7.76
N ARG A 78 -10.83 -3.54 6.79
CA ARG A 78 -11.06 -4.34 5.57
C ARG A 78 -10.71 -3.52 4.32
N PRO A 79 -9.45 -3.15 4.12
CA PRO A 79 -9.07 -2.23 3.05
C PRO A 79 -9.26 -2.86 1.65
N VAL A 80 -9.18 -4.19 1.49
CA VAL A 80 -9.51 -4.87 0.22
C VAL A 80 -10.95 -4.61 -0.17
N GLN A 81 -11.88 -4.79 0.77
CA GLN A 81 -13.29 -4.51 0.54
C GLN A 81 -13.52 -3.02 0.28
N ALA A 82 -12.81 -2.13 0.98
CA ALA A 82 -12.89 -0.71 0.75
C ALA A 82 -12.40 -0.31 -0.65
N LEU A 83 -11.31 -0.91 -1.14
CA LEU A 83 -10.79 -0.64 -2.49
C LEU A 83 -11.84 -0.97 -3.55
N ASP A 84 -12.49 -2.13 -3.48
CA ASP A 84 -13.57 -2.50 -4.39
C ASP A 84 -14.76 -1.50 -4.33
N GLU A 85 -15.06 -0.98 -3.14
CA GLU A 85 -16.14 0.00 -2.94
C GLU A 85 -15.77 1.39 -3.51
N PHE A 86 -14.53 1.82 -3.34
CA PHE A 86 -14.03 3.06 -3.93
C PHE A 86 -13.86 2.96 -5.45
N GLU A 87 -13.47 1.81 -6.01
CA GLU A 87 -13.47 1.58 -7.46
C GLU A 87 -14.88 1.79 -8.05
N ARG A 88 -15.91 1.23 -7.41
CA ARG A 88 -17.31 1.45 -7.80
C ARG A 88 -17.76 2.90 -7.66
N LEU A 89 -17.29 3.62 -6.63
CA LEU A 89 -17.57 5.04 -6.47
C LEU A 89 -16.93 5.87 -7.58
N VAL A 90 -15.68 5.59 -7.94
CA VAL A 90 -14.97 6.26 -9.03
C VAL A 90 -15.71 6.05 -10.35
N GLU A 91 -16.06 4.81 -10.69
CA GLU A 91 -16.86 4.50 -11.89
C GLU A 91 -18.22 5.24 -11.88
N TYR A 92 -18.90 5.23 -10.73
CA TYR A 92 -20.22 5.85 -10.59
C TYR A 92 -20.18 7.37 -10.78
N THR A 93 -19.19 8.03 -10.17
CA THR A 93 -19.02 9.49 -10.21
C THR A 93 -18.51 9.96 -11.55
N GLN A 94 -17.58 9.23 -12.17
CA GLN A 94 -17.08 9.51 -13.51
C GLN A 94 -18.20 9.42 -14.55
N ALA A 95 -19.01 8.35 -14.52
CA ALA A 95 -20.10 8.15 -15.47
C ALA A 95 -21.23 9.21 -15.36
N ARG A 96 -21.22 10.02 -14.31
CA ARG A 96 -22.23 11.05 -14.02
C ARG A 96 -21.66 12.46 -13.94
N GLU A 97 -20.38 12.63 -14.26
CA GLU A 97 -19.69 13.93 -14.24
C GLU A 97 -19.82 14.63 -12.87
N LEU A 98 -19.73 13.86 -11.78
CA LEU A 98 -19.78 14.37 -10.41
C LEU A 98 -18.38 14.74 -9.92
N ASP A 99 -17.77 15.77 -10.54
CA ASP A 99 -16.33 16.08 -10.43
C ASP A 99 -15.80 16.14 -8.99
N ALA A 100 -16.49 16.84 -8.08
CA ALA A 100 -16.05 16.96 -6.69
C ALA A 100 -15.99 15.59 -5.97
N TRP A 101 -16.98 14.74 -6.23
CA TRP A 101 -17.02 13.37 -5.69
C TRP A 101 -16.01 12.46 -6.38
N TYR A 102 -15.82 12.63 -7.68
CA TYR A 102 -14.82 11.89 -8.45
C TYR A 102 -13.42 12.15 -7.92
N ILE A 103 -13.04 13.43 -7.75
CA ILE A 103 -11.72 13.85 -7.26
C ILE A 103 -11.47 13.29 -5.84
N ALA A 104 -12.45 13.40 -4.94
CA ALA A 104 -12.31 12.83 -3.60
C ALA A 104 -12.18 11.30 -3.62
N ALA A 105 -12.96 10.62 -4.47
CA ALA A 105 -12.93 9.16 -4.57
C ALA A 105 -11.60 8.63 -5.12
N ILE A 106 -11.03 9.26 -6.14
CA ILE A 106 -9.73 8.85 -6.68
C ILE A 106 -8.58 9.17 -5.72
N ALA A 107 -8.68 10.22 -4.89
CA ALA A 107 -7.69 10.49 -3.84
C ALA A 107 -7.63 9.33 -2.82
N THR A 108 -8.78 8.89 -2.32
CA THR A 108 -8.83 7.73 -1.41
C THR A 108 -8.48 6.42 -2.12
N ARG A 109 -8.84 6.24 -3.40
CA ARG A 109 -8.39 5.08 -4.20
C ARG A 109 -6.87 5.07 -4.37
N ALA A 110 -6.22 6.23 -4.50
CA ALA A 110 -4.77 6.32 -4.54
C ALA A 110 -4.17 5.79 -3.22
N THR A 111 -4.67 6.26 -2.07
CA THR A 111 -4.26 5.78 -0.74
C THR A 111 -4.38 4.26 -0.64
N LEU A 112 -5.52 3.71 -1.05
CA LEU A 112 -5.76 2.27 -1.03
C LEU A 112 -4.86 1.53 -2.02
N SER A 113 -4.61 2.09 -3.19
CA SER A 113 -3.72 1.49 -4.20
C SER A 113 -2.28 1.43 -3.70
N VAL A 114 -1.80 2.44 -2.98
CA VAL A 114 -0.49 2.42 -2.31
C VAL A 114 -0.42 1.31 -1.27
N ILE A 115 -1.45 1.19 -0.42
CA ILE A 115 -1.58 0.14 0.61
C ILE A 115 -1.48 -1.25 -0.03
N HIS A 116 -2.22 -1.49 -1.11
CA HIS A 116 -2.30 -2.80 -1.76
C HIS A 116 -1.16 -3.11 -2.73
N GLY A 117 -0.17 -2.22 -2.86
CA GLY A 117 0.94 -2.39 -3.81
C GLY A 117 0.57 -2.17 -5.29
N ARG A 118 -0.59 -1.58 -5.58
CA ARG A 118 -1.03 -1.20 -6.94
C ARG A 118 -0.49 0.17 -7.33
N TRP A 119 0.84 0.30 -7.33
CA TRP A 119 1.51 1.61 -7.40
C TRP A 119 1.34 2.34 -8.73
N ASP A 120 1.20 1.61 -9.84
CA ASP A 120 0.90 2.22 -11.14
C ASP A 120 -0.48 2.92 -11.13
N GLN A 121 -1.49 2.30 -10.52
CA GLN A 121 -2.81 2.91 -10.36
C GLN A 121 -2.76 4.10 -9.41
N ALA A 122 -1.98 4.00 -8.33
CA ALA A 122 -1.80 5.11 -7.39
C ALA A 122 -1.16 6.33 -8.07
N ASP A 123 -0.15 6.14 -8.92
CA ASP A 123 0.45 7.23 -9.69
C ASP A 123 -0.56 7.90 -10.62
N LEU A 124 -1.34 7.12 -11.39
CA LEU A 124 -2.37 7.66 -12.28
C LEU A 124 -3.39 8.51 -11.51
N ASP A 125 -3.82 8.04 -10.34
CA ASP A 125 -4.78 8.77 -9.51
C ASP A 125 -4.16 10.06 -8.94
N LEU A 126 -2.93 9.98 -8.44
CA LEU A 126 -2.21 11.14 -7.92
C LEU A 126 -1.95 12.18 -9.02
N GLU A 127 -1.60 11.79 -10.24
CA GLU A 127 -1.43 12.70 -11.38
C GLU A 127 -2.70 13.49 -11.70
N VAL A 128 -3.88 12.88 -11.50
CA VAL A 128 -5.16 13.56 -11.72
C VAL A 128 -5.49 14.52 -10.58
N VAL A 129 -5.26 14.12 -9.32
CA VAL A 129 -5.63 14.92 -8.14
C VAL A 129 -4.64 16.04 -7.85
N MET A 130 -3.33 15.80 -8.03
CA MET A 130 -2.28 16.78 -7.77
C MET A 130 -2.40 17.94 -8.76
N GLY A 131 -2.93 19.07 -8.30
CA GLY A 131 -3.19 20.26 -9.12
C GLY A 131 -4.67 20.65 -9.18
N GLN A 132 -5.57 19.80 -8.69
CA GLN A 132 -6.98 20.15 -8.53
C GLN A 132 -7.21 21.02 -7.29
N ARG A 133 -8.22 21.88 -7.35
CA ARG A 133 -8.69 22.60 -6.16
C ARG A 133 -9.60 21.67 -5.35
N THR A 134 -9.12 21.24 -4.19
CA THR A 134 -9.88 20.40 -3.26
C THR A 134 -10.05 21.08 -1.91
N CYS A 135 -10.78 20.45 -0.99
CA CYS A 135 -10.75 20.87 0.41
C CYS A 135 -9.38 20.52 1.03
N ARG A 136 -9.06 21.17 2.17
CA ARG A 136 -7.77 21.00 2.84
C ARG A 136 -7.48 19.56 3.26
N GLN A 137 -8.50 18.82 3.69
CA GLN A 137 -8.37 17.40 4.05
C GLN A 137 -7.84 16.57 2.87
N THR A 138 -8.48 16.67 1.71
CA THR A 138 -8.10 15.92 0.50
C THR A 138 -6.72 16.33 -0.01
N GLU A 139 -6.37 17.61 0.10
CA GLU A 139 -5.03 18.10 -0.26
C GLU A 139 -3.94 17.42 0.59
N ILE A 140 -4.13 17.40 1.91
CA ILE A 140 -3.20 16.76 2.86
C ILE A 140 -3.13 15.25 2.62
N GLU A 141 -4.27 14.56 2.46
CA GLU A 141 -4.31 13.12 2.18
C GLU A 141 -3.55 12.78 0.89
N THR A 142 -3.75 13.58 -0.17
CA THR A 142 -3.08 13.40 -1.46
C THR A 142 -1.56 13.57 -1.31
N LEU A 143 -1.13 14.62 -0.60
CA LEU A 143 0.28 14.92 -0.40
C LEU A 143 0.98 13.84 0.45
N ASN A 144 0.33 13.40 1.54
CA ASN A 144 0.80 12.28 2.36
C ASN A 144 0.90 10.97 1.54
N THR A 145 -0.11 10.67 0.72
CA THR A 145 -0.12 9.46 -0.11
C THR A 145 0.99 9.48 -1.14
N ALA A 146 1.20 10.62 -1.80
CA ALA A 146 2.31 10.80 -2.72
C ALA A 146 3.66 10.64 -2.01
N ALA A 147 3.84 11.26 -0.83
CA ALA A 147 5.05 11.13 -0.03
C ALA A 147 5.34 9.67 0.35
N ILE A 148 4.34 8.91 0.84
CA ILE A 148 4.47 7.48 1.16
C ILE A 148 4.88 6.70 -0.09
N LEU A 149 4.21 6.89 -1.23
CA LEU A 149 4.51 6.17 -2.46
C LEU A 149 5.94 6.44 -2.94
N ARG A 150 6.34 7.71 -3.02
CA ARG A 150 7.70 8.12 -3.43
C ARG A 150 8.76 7.60 -2.46
N ALA A 151 8.49 7.65 -1.15
CA ALA A 151 9.38 7.12 -0.13
C ALA A 151 9.55 5.60 -0.25
N ARG A 152 8.46 4.84 -0.40
CA ARG A 152 8.48 3.37 -0.54
C ARG A 152 9.18 2.91 -1.81
N ARG A 153 8.94 3.58 -2.94
CA ARG A 153 9.67 3.34 -4.20
C ARG A 153 11.12 3.75 -4.12
N GLY A 154 11.44 4.75 -3.30
CA GLY A 154 12.77 5.31 -3.19
C GLY A 154 13.11 6.25 -4.34
N ASP A 155 12.12 7.01 -4.79
CA ASP A 155 12.23 7.97 -5.89
C ASP A 155 13.14 9.16 -5.53
N PRO A 156 13.78 9.80 -6.52
CA PRO A 156 14.45 11.09 -6.31
C PRO A 156 13.45 12.14 -5.80
N GLY A 157 13.89 13.01 -4.88
CA GLY A 157 13.04 14.05 -4.28
C GLY A 157 12.03 13.56 -3.24
N ALA A 158 12.03 12.26 -2.89
CA ALA A 158 11.10 11.73 -1.89
C ALA A 158 11.28 12.38 -0.50
N ALA A 159 12.49 12.81 -0.13
CA ALA A 159 12.72 13.50 1.14
C ALA A 159 12.02 14.86 1.19
N ASP A 160 12.17 15.67 0.13
CA ASP A 160 11.52 16.98 0.02
C ASP A 160 10.00 16.84 0.07
N LEU A 161 9.43 15.86 -0.64
CA LEU A 161 7.99 15.62 -0.62
C LEU A 161 7.48 15.13 0.74
N VAL A 162 8.29 14.38 1.49
CA VAL A 162 7.97 14.02 2.88
C VAL A 162 7.94 15.26 3.75
N GLU A 163 8.92 16.16 3.62
CA GLU A 163 8.95 17.42 4.37
C GLU A 163 7.72 18.28 4.06
N ASP A 164 7.39 18.47 2.79
CA ASP A 164 6.20 19.21 2.34
C ASP A 164 4.91 18.61 2.94
N ALA A 165 4.78 17.27 2.90
CA ALA A 165 3.64 16.57 3.47
C ALA A 165 3.53 16.76 4.98
N LEU A 166 4.65 16.66 5.71
CA LEU A 166 4.69 16.86 7.16
C LEU A 166 4.38 18.31 7.56
N SER A 167 4.87 19.30 6.81
CA SER A 167 4.57 20.72 7.03
C SER A 167 3.11 21.07 6.71
N SER A 168 2.48 20.35 5.77
CA SER A 168 1.09 20.61 5.40
C SER A 168 0.09 20.41 6.56
N VAL A 169 0.44 19.59 7.54
CA VAL A 169 -0.41 19.28 8.71
C VAL A 169 -0.20 20.25 9.88
N GLU A 170 0.92 20.97 9.95
CA GLU A 170 1.29 21.77 11.14
C GLU A 170 0.31 22.92 11.46
N SER A 171 -0.41 23.42 10.45
CA SER A 171 -1.42 24.48 10.58
C SER A 171 -2.86 23.96 10.54
N PHE A 172 -3.05 22.64 10.56
CA PHE A 172 -4.34 22.00 10.37
C PHE A 172 -4.68 21.11 11.57
N ASP A 173 -5.61 21.60 12.41
CA ASP A 173 -6.05 20.93 13.64
C ASP A 173 -6.99 19.75 13.33
N ASP A 174 -6.43 18.69 12.76
CA ASP A 174 -7.12 17.43 12.48
C ASP A 174 -6.33 16.25 13.04
N TYR A 175 -7.01 15.43 13.84
CA TYR A 175 -6.41 14.30 14.53
C TYR A 175 -5.96 13.20 13.56
N GLU A 176 -6.79 12.87 12.58
CA GLU A 176 -6.49 11.79 11.62
C GLU A 176 -5.31 12.17 10.71
N ALA A 177 -5.27 13.41 10.23
CA ALA A 177 -4.13 13.97 9.50
C ALA A 177 -2.84 13.93 10.35
N SER A 178 -2.94 14.25 11.64
CA SER A 178 -1.79 14.21 12.56
C SER A 178 -1.26 12.79 12.79
N VAL A 179 -2.15 11.80 12.91
CA VAL A 179 -1.76 10.38 13.04
C VAL A 179 -1.06 9.88 11.77
N THR A 180 -1.63 10.18 10.60
CA THR A 180 -1.06 9.75 9.31
C THR A 180 0.28 10.43 9.01
N ALA A 181 0.42 11.73 9.30
CA ALA A 181 1.70 12.44 9.21
C ALA A 181 2.75 11.88 10.18
N CYS A 182 2.35 11.52 11.40
CA CYS A 182 3.25 10.86 12.35
C CYS A 182 3.72 9.50 11.81
N ALA A 183 2.82 8.69 11.26
CA ALA A 183 3.19 7.41 10.65
C ALA A 183 4.13 7.59 9.44
N LEU A 184 3.88 8.58 8.59
CA LEU A 184 4.76 8.95 7.48
C LEU A 184 6.17 9.31 7.97
N ALA A 185 6.29 10.16 9.00
CA ALA A 185 7.58 10.53 9.57
C ALA A 185 8.34 9.29 10.10
N MET A 186 7.65 8.39 10.79
CA MET A 186 8.27 7.17 11.32
C MET A 186 8.72 6.22 10.21
N GLU A 187 7.91 6.02 9.16
CA GLU A 187 8.30 5.26 7.97
C GLU A 187 9.51 5.89 7.26
N ALA A 188 9.48 7.21 7.05
CA ALA A 188 10.55 7.96 6.42
C ALA A 188 11.88 7.85 7.20
N ALA A 189 11.84 7.94 8.53
CA ALA A 189 13.02 7.74 9.38
C ALA A 189 13.55 6.29 9.30
N TRP A 190 12.64 5.30 9.28
CA TRP A 190 13.01 3.89 9.12
C TRP A 190 13.69 3.63 7.76
N ILE A 191 13.17 4.19 6.68
CA ILE A 191 13.78 4.16 5.33
C ILE A 191 15.12 4.91 5.31
N GLY A 192 15.23 5.99 6.07
CA GLY A 192 16.42 6.85 6.17
C GLY A 192 16.34 8.12 5.31
N LEU A 193 15.13 8.64 5.12
CA LEU A 193 14.89 9.92 4.44
C LEU A 193 14.97 11.11 5.40
N ILE A 194 14.57 10.93 6.65
CA ILE A 194 14.64 11.96 7.69
C ILE A 194 15.37 11.42 8.94
N PRO A 195 15.85 12.30 9.84
CA PRO A 195 16.44 11.90 11.12
C PRO A 195 15.44 11.16 12.03
N LEU A 196 15.94 10.24 12.85
CA LEU A 196 15.10 9.49 13.79
C LEU A 196 14.49 10.41 14.86
N GLU A 197 15.27 11.40 15.29
CA GLU A 197 14.92 12.35 16.34
C GLU A 197 13.67 13.17 15.96
N GLU A 198 13.52 13.49 14.67
CA GLU A 198 12.35 14.22 14.17
C GLU A 198 11.08 13.35 14.21
N ALA A 199 11.17 12.11 13.74
CA ALA A 199 10.05 11.17 13.80
C ALA A 199 9.66 10.86 15.26
N GLU A 200 10.65 10.67 16.14
CA GLU A 200 10.43 10.42 17.56
C GLU A 200 9.77 11.63 18.26
N PHE A 201 10.16 12.86 17.91
CA PHE A 201 9.52 14.06 18.44
C PHE A 201 8.02 14.09 18.11
N ARG A 202 7.65 13.85 16.84
CA ARG A 202 6.25 13.79 16.40
C ARG A 202 5.49 12.66 17.10
N TYR A 203 6.11 11.48 17.21
CA TYR A 203 5.53 10.31 17.88
C TYR A 203 5.26 10.56 19.37
N ARG A 204 6.23 11.12 20.10
CA ARG A 204 6.05 11.48 21.53
C ARG A 204 4.97 12.54 21.73
N ALA A 205 4.79 13.47 20.79
CA ALA A 205 3.68 14.41 20.83
C ALA A 205 2.34 13.68 20.67
N MET A 206 2.25 12.74 19.73
CA MET A 206 1.05 11.94 19.48
C MET A 206 0.68 11.05 20.68
N LEU A 207 1.67 10.47 21.38
CA LEU A 207 1.43 9.68 22.61
C LEU A 207 0.76 10.47 23.73
N ARG A 208 0.85 11.80 23.73
CA ARG A 208 0.17 12.67 24.71
C ARG A 208 -1.29 12.98 24.34
N SER A 209 -1.73 12.60 23.14
CA SER A 209 -3.11 12.84 22.70
C SER A 209 -4.07 11.89 23.42
N PRO A 210 -5.09 12.41 24.15
CA PRO A 210 -6.08 11.55 24.81
C PRO A 210 -6.94 10.79 23.79
N VAL A 211 -7.08 11.31 22.56
CA VAL A 211 -7.85 10.66 21.49
C VAL A 211 -7.17 9.35 21.08
N LEU A 212 -5.83 9.34 21.03
CA LEU A 212 -5.06 8.15 20.65
C LEU A 212 -5.36 6.97 21.57
N ALA A 213 -5.54 7.19 22.88
CA ALA A 213 -5.84 6.12 23.83
C ALA A 213 -7.10 5.31 23.47
N THR A 214 -8.06 5.94 22.77
CA THR A 214 -9.30 5.31 22.33
C THR A 214 -9.32 4.92 20.85
N ASP A 215 -8.36 5.39 20.06
CA ASP A 215 -8.26 5.09 18.64
C ASP A 215 -7.44 3.81 18.38
N ASN A 216 -8.14 2.73 18.06
CA ASN A 216 -7.48 1.48 17.69
C ASN A 216 -6.70 1.59 16.36
N SER A 217 -7.18 2.37 15.39
CA SER A 217 -6.52 2.47 14.09
C SER A 217 -5.17 3.16 14.23
N GLY A 218 -5.14 4.33 14.88
CA GLY A 218 -3.93 5.08 15.20
C GLY A 218 -2.94 4.28 16.04
N ARG A 219 -3.41 3.61 17.10
CA ARG A 219 -2.53 2.76 17.95
C ARG A 219 -1.95 1.58 17.18
N GLY A 220 -2.70 1.00 16.24
CA GLY A 220 -2.21 -0.07 15.38
C GLY A 220 -1.10 0.38 14.44
N VAL A 221 -1.33 1.47 13.69
CA VAL A 221 -0.35 1.98 12.71
C VAL A 221 0.91 2.53 13.38
N LEU A 222 0.77 3.30 14.46
CA LEU A 222 1.91 3.84 15.19
C LEU A 222 2.65 2.74 15.97
N GLY A 223 1.92 1.76 16.52
CA GLY A 223 2.53 0.59 17.17
C GLY A 223 3.35 -0.27 16.20
N TYR A 224 2.93 -0.39 14.94
CA TYR A 224 3.72 -1.06 13.90
C TYR A 224 5.06 -0.35 13.67
N TRP A 225 5.02 0.97 13.43
CA TRP A 225 6.24 1.74 13.18
C TRP A 225 7.14 1.87 14.42
N ALA A 226 6.57 1.95 15.62
CA ALA A 226 7.33 1.95 16.87
C ALA A 226 8.20 0.69 16.99
N SER A 227 7.65 -0.48 16.66
CA SER A 227 8.40 -1.75 16.67
C SER A 227 9.60 -1.73 15.70
N ARG A 228 9.43 -1.16 14.50
CA ARG A 228 10.49 -1.05 13.48
C ARG A 228 11.63 -0.10 13.87
N LEU A 229 11.27 0.96 14.57
CA LEU A 229 12.20 1.97 15.07
C LEU A 229 12.85 1.58 16.42
N GLY A 230 12.32 0.58 17.12
CA GLY A 230 12.77 0.22 18.46
C GLY A 230 12.32 1.21 19.53
N LEU A 231 11.16 1.83 19.32
CA LEU A 231 10.51 2.76 20.26
C LEU A 231 9.46 2.01 21.10
N GLU A 232 9.14 2.55 22.27
CA GLU A 232 8.05 2.03 23.10
C GLU A 232 6.70 2.13 22.38
N PRO A 233 5.81 1.13 22.54
CA PRO A 233 4.50 1.14 21.90
C PRO A 233 3.56 2.18 22.53
N PRO A 234 2.48 2.59 21.83
CA PRO A 234 1.40 3.35 22.44
C PRO A 234 0.82 2.62 23.66
N GLU A 235 0.33 3.37 24.66
CA GLU A 235 -0.25 2.78 25.86
C GLU A 235 -1.41 1.81 25.54
N GLY A 236 -1.52 0.75 26.34
CA GLY A 236 -2.55 -0.29 26.22
C GLY A 236 -2.26 -1.37 25.18
N ARG A 237 -3.26 -2.21 24.87
CA ARG A 237 -3.13 -3.31 23.90
C ARG A 237 -3.05 -2.83 22.45
N ILE A 238 -1.95 -3.07 21.73
CA ILE A 238 -1.86 -2.74 20.31
C ILE A 238 -2.80 -3.63 19.48
N PRO A 239 -3.68 -3.08 18.63
CA PRO A 239 -4.62 -3.86 17.84
C PRO A 239 -4.01 -4.37 16.53
N GLY A 240 -4.72 -5.31 15.91
CA GLY A 240 -4.39 -5.81 14.57
C GLY A 240 -3.09 -6.63 14.52
N PRO A 241 -2.50 -6.77 13.31
CA PRO A 241 -1.29 -7.57 13.14
C PRO A 241 -0.07 -6.98 13.87
N ALA A 242 -0.01 -5.66 14.04
CA ALA A 242 1.02 -5.01 14.84
C ALA A 242 1.02 -5.53 16.30
N GLY A 243 -0.16 -5.67 16.91
CA GLY A 243 -0.29 -6.26 18.24
C GLY A 243 0.15 -7.71 18.31
N MET A 244 -0.18 -8.51 17.29
CA MET A 244 0.29 -9.91 17.22
C MET A 244 1.82 -9.99 17.21
N GLU A 245 2.48 -9.05 16.53
CA GLU A 245 3.95 -8.98 16.53
C GLU A 245 4.52 -8.60 17.90
N TRP A 246 3.92 -7.62 18.58
CA TRP A 246 4.28 -7.29 19.98
C TRP A 246 4.06 -8.46 20.95
N ASP A 247 3.08 -9.31 20.68
CA ASP A 247 2.82 -10.56 21.41
C ASP A 247 3.79 -11.71 21.02
N GLY A 248 4.75 -11.48 20.11
CA GLY A 248 5.70 -12.48 19.62
C GLY A 248 5.14 -13.43 18.56
N ARG A 249 3.91 -13.23 18.09
CA ARG A 249 3.20 -14.05 17.09
C ARG A 249 3.48 -13.56 15.67
N VAL A 250 4.77 -13.45 15.33
CA VAL A 250 5.25 -12.81 14.08
C VAL A 250 4.72 -13.49 12.82
N ALA A 251 4.64 -14.82 12.79
CA ALA A 251 4.13 -15.55 11.64
C ALA A 251 2.64 -15.24 11.37
N GLU A 252 1.83 -15.24 12.43
CA GLU A 252 0.42 -14.89 12.36
C GLU A 252 0.21 -13.42 11.97
N ALA A 253 1.06 -12.52 12.48
CA ALA A 253 1.07 -11.11 12.08
C ALA A 253 1.33 -10.96 10.58
N SER A 254 2.36 -11.62 10.04
CA SER A 254 2.68 -11.59 8.61
C SER A 254 1.53 -12.09 7.75
N GLN A 255 0.91 -13.22 8.13
CA GLN A 255 -0.24 -13.76 7.40
C GLN A 255 -1.44 -12.81 7.46
N SER A 256 -1.71 -12.25 8.63
CA SER A 256 -2.80 -11.32 8.85
C SER A 256 -2.66 -10.02 8.04
N TRP A 257 -1.44 -9.53 7.83
CA TRP A 257 -1.16 -8.44 6.89
C TRP A 257 -1.47 -8.83 5.44
N GLU A 258 -1.05 -10.02 5.02
CA GLU A 258 -1.26 -10.52 3.65
C GLU A 258 -2.75 -10.69 3.34
N GLU A 259 -3.52 -11.30 4.24
CA GLU A 259 -4.98 -11.46 4.11
C GLU A 259 -5.73 -10.12 4.05
N ARG A 260 -5.16 -9.09 4.70
CA ARG A 260 -5.69 -7.73 4.68
C ARG A 260 -5.25 -6.92 3.47
N GLY A 261 -4.38 -7.44 2.60
CA GLY A 261 -3.91 -6.72 1.43
C GLY A 261 -2.81 -5.68 1.72
N TYR A 262 -1.99 -5.90 2.75
CA TYR A 262 -0.80 -5.07 3.04
C TYR A 262 0.49 -5.82 2.67
N PRO A 263 0.86 -5.91 1.38
CA PRO A 263 2.00 -6.71 0.93
C PRO A 263 3.35 -6.21 1.46
N ILE A 264 3.52 -4.90 1.68
CA ILE A 264 4.76 -4.33 2.21
C ILE A 264 4.93 -4.73 3.67
N GLU A 265 3.92 -4.49 4.50
CA GLU A 265 3.92 -4.81 5.92
C GLU A 265 4.02 -6.33 6.14
N ALA A 266 3.33 -7.14 5.33
CA ALA A 266 3.46 -8.59 5.33
C ALA A 266 4.91 -9.03 5.04
N ALA A 267 5.54 -8.49 3.99
CA ALA A 267 6.91 -8.84 3.61
C ALA A 267 7.93 -8.40 4.68
N VAL A 268 7.77 -7.21 5.25
CA VAL A 268 8.65 -6.68 6.29
C VAL A 268 8.50 -7.48 7.58
N THR A 269 7.27 -7.76 8.05
CA THR A 269 7.04 -8.61 9.23
C THR A 269 7.56 -10.04 8.99
N LYS A 270 7.37 -10.62 7.79
CA LYS A 270 7.92 -11.94 7.44
C LYS A 270 9.44 -12.02 7.57
N ALA A 271 10.15 -10.96 7.21
CA ALA A 271 11.60 -10.89 7.35
C ALA A 271 12.09 -10.89 8.80
N MET A 272 11.20 -10.64 9.77
CA MET A 272 11.53 -10.70 11.21
C MET A 272 11.51 -12.14 11.77
N LEU A 273 11.05 -13.12 11.00
CA LEU A 273 11.10 -14.53 11.42
C LEU A 273 12.54 -15.07 11.43
N PRO A 274 12.94 -15.87 12.44
CA PRO A 274 14.30 -16.42 12.53
C PRO A 274 14.74 -17.26 11.32
N ASP A 275 13.79 -17.93 10.68
CA ASP A 275 13.97 -18.84 9.54
C ASP A 275 13.46 -18.23 8.22
N ALA A 276 13.25 -16.91 8.18
CA ALA A 276 12.75 -16.23 7.00
C ALA A 276 13.64 -16.49 5.77
N ASN A 277 13.03 -16.88 4.65
CA ASN A 277 13.69 -16.85 3.35
C ASN A 277 13.84 -15.40 2.86
N LEU A 278 14.90 -14.73 3.31
CA LEU A 278 15.15 -13.32 2.98
C LEU A 278 15.34 -13.10 1.48
N ASP A 279 15.92 -14.05 0.75
CA ASP A 279 16.07 -13.93 -0.72
C ASP A 279 14.70 -13.83 -1.40
N ALA A 280 13.72 -14.61 -0.95
CA ALA A 280 12.34 -14.52 -1.45
C ALA A 280 11.67 -13.19 -1.05
N VAL A 281 11.85 -12.73 0.19
CA VAL A 281 11.29 -11.45 0.66
C VAL A 281 11.83 -10.28 -0.16
N PHE A 282 13.16 -10.14 -0.27
CA PHE A 282 13.78 -9.07 -1.05
C PHE A 282 13.42 -9.14 -2.54
N SER A 283 13.25 -10.34 -3.09
CA SER A 283 12.78 -10.51 -4.47
C SER A 283 11.33 -10.10 -4.66
N GLY A 284 10.45 -10.35 -3.68
CA GLY A 284 9.07 -9.85 -3.67
C GLY A 284 9.01 -8.33 -3.64
N LEU A 285 9.71 -7.71 -2.70
CA LEU A 285 9.81 -6.25 -2.59
C LEU A 285 10.42 -5.62 -3.85
N SER A 286 11.42 -6.26 -4.47
CA SER A 286 12.02 -5.76 -5.71
C SER A 286 11.06 -5.80 -6.89
N ARG A 287 10.16 -6.81 -6.96
CA ARG A 287 9.12 -6.89 -8.01
C ARG A 287 8.07 -5.79 -7.89
N LEU A 288 7.81 -5.33 -6.66
CA LEU A 288 6.94 -4.16 -6.42
C LEU A 288 7.66 -2.83 -6.71
N GLY A 289 8.98 -2.82 -6.95
CA GLY A 289 9.74 -1.58 -7.07
C GLY A 289 10.02 -0.88 -5.74
N ALA A 290 9.94 -1.61 -4.60
CA ALA A 290 9.97 -1.04 -3.26
C ALA A 290 11.40 -0.73 -2.75
N ASP A 291 12.19 0.06 -3.49
CA ASP A 291 13.60 0.26 -3.15
C ASP A 291 13.81 1.02 -1.83
N GLY A 292 12.93 1.96 -1.50
CA GLY A 292 12.94 2.61 -0.18
C GLY A 292 12.69 1.63 0.94
N VAL A 293 11.68 0.78 0.80
CA VAL A 293 11.38 -0.28 1.78
C VAL A 293 12.55 -1.26 1.92
N ILE A 294 13.19 -1.64 0.80
CA ILE A 294 14.39 -2.50 0.80
C ILE A 294 15.53 -1.85 1.59
N ARG A 295 15.74 -0.53 1.46
CA ARG A 295 16.75 0.20 2.26
C ARG A 295 16.42 0.16 3.74
N GLY A 296 15.18 0.48 4.12
CA GLY A 296 14.72 0.44 5.51
C GLY A 296 14.88 -0.95 6.14
N LEU A 297 14.42 -1.98 5.43
CA LEU A 297 14.50 -3.37 5.88
C LEU A 297 15.94 -3.82 6.10
N ARG A 298 16.87 -3.45 5.20
CA ARG A 298 18.29 -3.75 5.40
C ARG A 298 18.85 -3.10 6.66
N ARG A 299 18.57 -1.82 6.88
CA ARG A 299 19.02 -1.09 8.08
C ARG A 299 18.49 -1.75 9.34
N GLU A 300 17.22 -2.18 9.34
CA GLU A 300 16.63 -2.89 10.47
C GLU A 300 17.28 -4.25 10.73
N LEU A 301 17.40 -5.10 9.70
CA LEU A 301 18.05 -6.41 9.84
C LEU A 301 19.51 -6.28 10.32
N GLN A 302 20.23 -5.24 9.86
CA GLN A 302 21.57 -4.92 10.34
C GLN A 302 21.57 -4.53 11.82
N ARG A 303 20.67 -3.64 12.26
CA ARG A 303 20.52 -3.27 13.67
C ARG A 303 20.21 -4.47 14.56
N ARG A 304 19.44 -5.44 14.05
CA ARG A 304 19.08 -6.69 14.73
C ARG A 304 20.18 -7.76 14.66
N GLY A 305 21.33 -7.49 14.03
CA GLY A 305 22.47 -8.41 13.98
C GLY A 305 22.31 -9.60 13.03
N VAL A 306 21.41 -9.53 12.05
CA VAL A 306 21.21 -10.63 11.08
C VAL A 306 22.45 -10.74 10.18
N ALA A 307 23.15 -11.88 10.28
CA ALA A 307 24.46 -12.07 9.66
C ALA A 307 24.43 -12.10 8.11
N ARG A 308 23.40 -12.69 7.51
CA ARG A 308 23.27 -12.84 6.06
C ARG A 308 22.07 -12.04 5.55
N ILE A 309 22.35 -10.83 5.06
CA ILE A 309 21.35 -9.98 4.41
C ILE A 309 21.60 -10.02 2.89
N PRO A 310 20.60 -10.39 2.07
CA PRO A 310 20.72 -10.36 0.62
C PRO A 310 21.13 -8.99 0.11
N ARG A 311 22.22 -8.93 -0.66
CA ARG A 311 22.75 -7.69 -1.26
C ARG A 311 21.82 -7.07 -2.32
N GLY A 312 20.77 -7.79 -2.72
CA GLY A 312 19.84 -7.42 -3.78
C GLY A 312 20.47 -7.48 -5.17
N GLN A 313 19.63 -7.34 -6.19
CA GLN A 313 20.07 -7.30 -7.59
C GLN A 313 20.68 -5.91 -7.89
N ARG A 314 21.81 -5.86 -8.60
CA ARG A 314 22.42 -4.58 -9.05
C ARG A 314 21.43 -3.80 -9.91
N GLN A 315 21.48 -2.46 -9.86
CA GLN A 315 20.62 -1.57 -10.67
C GLN A 315 20.62 -1.92 -12.17
N THR A 316 21.77 -2.36 -12.70
CA THR A 316 21.91 -2.81 -14.10
C THR A 316 21.05 -4.04 -14.42
N THR A 317 20.84 -4.92 -13.46
CA THR A 317 19.97 -6.11 -13.58
C THR A 317 18.49 -5.73 -13.53
N ARG A 318 18.12 -4.68 -12.79
CA ARG A 318 16.72 -4.22 -12.66
C ARG A 318 16.20 -3.51 -13.91
N ARG A 319 17.08 -2.78 -14.60
CA ARG A 319 16.75 -2.12 -15.88
C ARG A 319 16.70 -3.09 -17.06
N ASN A 320 17.13 -4.33 -16.88
CA ASN A 320 17.02 -5.35 -17.92
C ASN A 320 15.55 -5.83 -17.98
N PRO A 321 14.84 -5.64 -19.11
CA PRO A 321 13.45 -6.09 -19.27
C PRO A 321 13.25 -7.59 -19.03
N SER A 322 14.33 -8.38 -19.15
CA SER A 322 14.33 -9.82 -18.87
C SER A 322 14.63 -10.20 -17.42
N GLY A 323 14.93 -9.24 -16.54
CA GLY A 323 15.27 -9.47 -15.12
C GLY A 323 16.56 -10.28 -14.90
N LEU A 324 17.37 -10.49 -15.95
CA LEU A 324 18.63 -11.24 -15.92
C LEU A 324 19.80 -10.33 -15.55
N THR A 325 20.74 -10.84 -14.77
CA THR A 325 22.03 -10.14 -14.56
C THR A 325 22.80 -10.08 -15.88
N GLU A 326 23.75 -9.16 -16.03
CA GLU A 326 24.61 -9.08 -17.24
C GLU A 326 25.20 -10.44 -17.60
N ARG A 327 25.73 -11.16 -16.61
CA ARG A 327 26.30 -12.50 -16.84
C ARG A 327 25.25 -13.55 -17.24
N GLN A 328 24.04 -13.46 -16.71
CA GLN A 328 22.94 -14.36 -17.07
C GLN A 328 22.42 -14.07 -18.48
N ALA A 329 22.37 -12.79 -18.87
CA ALA A 329 22.01 -12.36 -20.23
C ALA A 329 23.06 -12.84 -21.25
N GLU A 330 24.35 -12.72 -20.92
CA GLU A 330 25.44 -13.23 -21.74
C GLU A 330 25.35 -14.76 -21.92
N VAL A 331 25.10 -15.51 -20.83
CA VAL A 331 24.87 -16.96 -20.89
C VAL A 331 23.64 -17.29 -21.75
N LEU A 332 22.53 -16.56 -21.61
CA LEU A 332 21.34 -16.74 -22.43
C LEU A 332 21.61 -16.48 -23.93
N SER A 333 22.39 -15.44 -24.26
CA SER A 333 22.80 -15.14 -25.65
C SER A 333 23.64 -16.27 -26.26
N LEU A 334 24.57 -16.83 -25.48
CA LEU A 334 25.32 -18.02 -25.89
C LEU A 334 24.44 -19.27 -25.97
N MET A 335 23.39 -19.35 -25.15
CA MET A 335 22.42 -20.44 -25.24
C MET A 335 21.64 -20.41 -26.55
N VAL A 336 21.16 -19.22 -26.93
CA VAL A 336 20.47 -18.93 -28.21
C VAL A 336 21.37 -19.19 -29.40
N SER A 337 22.68 -18.93 -29.27
CA SER A 337 23.69 -19.25 -30.27
C SER A 337 24.02 -20.76 -30.38
N GLY A 338 23.40 -21.62 -29.57
CA GLY A 338 23.55 -23.07 -29.64
C GLY A 338 24.72 -23.68 -28.87
N LEU A 339 25.45 -22.91 -28.05
CA LEU A 339 26.68 -23.40 -27.39
C LEU A 339 26.42 -24.35 -26.20
N SER A 340 27.10 -25.48 -26.11
CA SER A 340 27.06 -26.38 -24.94
C SER A 340 27.61 -25.72 -23.66
N ASN A 341 27.35 -26.30 -22.48
CA ASN A 341 27.91 -25.77 -21.22
C ASN A 341 29.44 -25.73 -21.22
N ALA A 342 30.10 -26.72 -21.83
CA ALA A 342 31.55 -26.73 -22.02
C ALA A 342 32.04 -25.56 -22.91
N ALA A 343 31.36 -25.30 -24.04
CA ALA A 343 31.70 -24.19 -24.92
C ALA A 343 31.38 -22.82 -24.31
N ILE A 344 30.30 -22.71 -23.53
CA ILE A 344 29.97 -21.52 -22.74
C ILE A 344 31.07 -21.29 -21.70
N ALA A 345 31.49 -22.33 -20.98
CA ALA A 345 32.54 -22.26 -19.98
C ALA A 345 33.87 -21.77 -20.56
N GLU A 346 34.27 -22.30 -21.71
CA GLU A 346 35.45 -21.87 -22.44
C GLU A 346 35.37 -20.39 -22.85
N LYS A 347 34.28 -19.99 -23.51
CA LYS A 347 34.10 -18.63 -24.01
C LYS A 347 34.00 -17.57 -22.90
N LEU A 348 33.53 -17.99 -21.73
CA LEU A 348 33.33 -17.14 -20.56
C LEU A 348 34.48 -17.24 -19.54
N PHE A 349 35.52 -18.06 -19.81
CA PHE A 349 36.65 -18.34 -18.91
C PHE A 349 36.22 -18.79 -17.50
N ILE A 350 35.27 -19.74 -17.42
CA ILE A 350 34.76 -20.33 -16.17
C ILE A 350 34.75 -21.86 -16.24
N SER A 351 34.45 -22.54 -15.12
CA SER A 351 34.27 -24.00 -15.13
C SER A 351 32.93 -24.43 -15.76
N GLU A 352 32.87 -25.63 -16.35
CA GLU A 352 31.62 -26.20 -16.89
C GLU A 352 30.53 -26.33 -15.81
N LYS A 353 30.92 -26.65 -14.58
CA LYS A 353 30.01 -26.66 -13.42
C LYS A 353 29.40 -25.28 -13.15
N THR A 354 30.21 -24.23 -13.24
CA THR A 354 29.76 -22.84 -13.09
C THR A 354 28.83 -22.43 -14.23
N ALA A 355 29.15 -22.81 -15.47
CA ALA A 355 28.27 -22.58 -16.62
C ALA A 355 26.92 -23.29 -16.44
N SER A 356 26.91 -24.55 -15.96
CA SER A 356 25.68 -25.29 -15.65
C SER A 356 24.83 -24.58 -14.58
N HIS A 357 25.45 -24.06 -13.52
CA HIS A 357 24.72 -23.28 -12.52
C HIS A 357 24.10 -22.01 -13.10
N HIS A 358 24.82 -21.29 -13.96
CA HIS A 358 24.26 -20.12 -14.63
C HIS A 358 23.08 -20.48 -15.54
N VAL A 359 23.17 -21.58 -16.29
CA VAL A 359 22.06 -22.07 -17.13
C VAL A 359 20.84 -22.39 -16.26
N SER A 360 20.99 -23.14 -15.17
CA SER A 360 19.87 -23.43 -14.26
C SER A 360 19.25 -22.17 -13.68
N ALA A 361 20.06 -21.18 -13.30
CA ALA A 361 19.58 -19.90 -12.80
C ALA A 361 18.82 -19.08 -13.86
N VAL A 362 19.26 -19.14 -15.12
CA VAL A 362 18.55 -18.52 -16.26
C VAL A 362 17.21 -19.20 -16.48
N LEU A 363 17.15 -20.53 -16.55
CA LEU A 363 15.89 -21.26 -16.73
C LEU A 363 14.88 -20.95 -15.62
N ALA A 364 15.33 -20.94 -14.37
CA ALA A 364 14.50 -20.58 -13.23
C ALA A 364 13.96 -19.13 -13.32
N LYS A 365 14.79 -18.17 -13.72
CA LYS A 365 14.37 -16.77 -13.89
C LYS A 365 13.39 -16.57 -15.04
N LEU A 366 13.54 -17.33 -16.11
CA LEU A 366 12.65 -17.30 -17.28
C LEU A 366 11.36 -18.13 -17.06
N ASN A 367 11.24 -18.81 -15.91
CA ASN A 367 10.15 -19.72 -15.59
C ASN A 367 9.93 -20.81 -16.66
N VAL A 368 11.04 -21.39 -17.14
CA VAL A 368 11.04 -22.47 -18.14
C VAL A 368 11.80 -23.69 -17.62
N SER A 369 11.43 -24.86 -18.13
CA SER A 369 11.93 -26.15 -17.65
C SER A 369 13.09 -26.72 -18.49
N SER A 370 13.34 -26.16 -19.67
CA SER A 370 14.40 -26.65 -20.55
C SER A 370 15.10 -25.53 -21.30
N ARG A 371 16.34 -25.81 -21.67
CA ARG A 371 17.15 -24.95 -22.54
C ARG A 371 16.44 -24.63 -23.86
N LEU A 372 15.76 -25.61 -24.45
CA LEU A 372 15.05 -25.43 -25.71
C LEU A 372 13.88 -24.43 -25.55
N GLN A 373 13.15 -24.52 -24.42
CA GLN A 373 12.09 -23.56 -24.08
C GLN A 373 12.64 -22.15 -23.88
N ALA A 374 13.79 -21.99 -23.23
CA ALA A 374 14.44 -20.68 -23.08
C ALA A 374 14.81 -20.06 -24.44
N VAL A 375 15.38 -20.84 -25.36
CA VAL A 375 15.73 -20.37 -26.71
C VAL A 375 14.47 -20.03 -27.52
N ALA A 376 13.43 -20.86 -27.44
CA ALA A 376 12.16 -20.58 -28.12
C ALA A 376 11.47 -19.32 -27.59
N LEU A 377 11.54 -19.07 -26.28
CA LEU A 377 11.00 -17.86 -25.65
C LEU A 377 11.67 -16.60 -26.20
N VAL A 378 13.00 -16.59 -26.31
CA VAL A 378 13.77 -15.44 -26.84
C VAL A 378 13.48 -15.20 -28.33
N ASN A 379 13.26 -16.26 -29.10
CA ASN A 379 12.96 -16.15 -30.53
C ASN A 379 11.48 -15.83 -30.82
N SER A 380 10.62 -15.74 -29.81
CA SER A 380 9.22 -15.36 -29.97
C SER A 380 9.07 -13.84 -30.14
N ALA A 381 8.03 -13.40 -30.86
CA ALA A 381 7.80 -12.01 -31.24
C ALA A 381 7.57 -11.01 -30.07
N GLY A 382 7.66 -11.46 -28.82
CA GLY A 382 7.45 -10.65 -27.62
C GLY A 382 8.67 -10.50 -26.70
N TRP A 383 9.85 -11.03 -27.07
CA TRP A 383 11.04 -10.90 -26.23
C TRP A 383 11.74 -9.54 -26.43
N PRO A 384 12.03 -8.78 -25.35
CA PRO A 384 12.70 -7.49 -25.45
C PRO A 384 14.14 -7.65 -25.99
N ASP A 385 14.45 -7.00 -27.13
CA ASP A 385 15.77 -7.10 -27.79
C ASP A 385 16.87 -6.53 -26.89
N GLN A 386 17.91 -7.33 -26.61
CA GLN A 386 19.04 -6.96 -25.74
C GLN A 386 20.14 -6.19 -26.50
N ARG A 387 19.99 -5.91 -27.79
CA ARG A 387 21.02 -5.28 -28.63
C ARG A 387 21.17 -3.75 -28.48
N GLY A 388 20.55 -3.14 -27.48
CA GLY A 388 20.49 -1.67 -27.32
C GLY A 388 21.26 -1.03 -26.16
N LEU A 389 22.16 -1.75 -25.47
CA LEU A 389 22.90 -1.21 -24.30
C LEU A 389 24.41 -1.47 -24.41
N ASN A 390 25.03 -1.06 -25.53
CA ASN A 390 26.47 -0.85 -25.60
C ASN A 390 26.82 0.59 -25.28
#